data_AF-A0A7Y0Q5M4-F1
#
_entry.id   AF-A0A7Y0Q5M4-F1
#
_cell.length_a   1.000
_cell.length_b   1.000
_cell.length_c   1.000
_cell.angle_alpha   90.00
_cell.angle_beta   90.00
_cell.angle_gamma   90.00
#
_symmetry.space_group_name_H-M   'P 1'
#
loop_
_entity.id
_entity.type
_entity.pdbx_description
1 polymer ?
#
loop_
_entity_poly.entity_id
_entity_poly.type
_entity_poly.pdbx_seq_one_letter_code
_entity_poly.pdbx_strand_id
1 'polypeptide(L)'
;MWKSSVASKITYNNAGTVYHVFIGKKWKWSNGQPVTAQDLLFSWNAMKAASAANAPSPWPYVGAGTGDIPDGIASVVANNSHEVTFTLKQPANQQWFIYNGLI
;
A
#
# COMPACT_ATOMS: atom_id res chain seq x y z
N MET A 1 -2.62 8.12 16.13
CA MET A 1 -3.70 7.30 15.56
C MET A 1 -3.18 6.10 14.74
N TRP A 2 -2.22 5.31 15.23
CA TRP A 2 -1.70 4.12 14.51
C TRP A 2 -1.59 2.86 15.37
N LYS A 3 -2.03 2.92 16.64
CA LYS A 3 -1.82 1.83 17.61
C LYS A 3 -2.46 0.49 17.20
N SER A 4 -3.47 0.52 16.34
CA SER A 4 -4.18 -0.67 15.83
C SER A 4 -3.95 -0.93 14.34
N SER A 5 -3.01 -0.23 13.69
CA SER A 5 -2.68 -0.42 12.28
C SER A 5 -1.37 -1.20 12.11
N VAL A 6 -1.25 -1.95 11.01
CA VAL A 6 0.00 -2.59 10.57
C VAL A 6 1.10 -1.53 10.39
N ALA A 7 0.73 -0.36 9.85
CA ALA A 7 1.62 0.80 9.78
C ALA A 7 1.77 1.44 11.17
N SER A 8 3.02 1.69 11.56
CA SER A 8 3.39 2.44 12.77
C SER A 8 3.54 3.94 12.52
N LYS A 9 3.95 4.31 11.30
CA LYS A 9 4.20 5.69 10.87
C LYS A 9 4.11 5.77 9.35
N ILE A 10 3.62 6.90 8.86
CA ILE A 10 3.68 7.26 7.44
C ILE A 10 4.28 8.66 7.35
N THR A 11 5.20 8.85 6.41
CA THR A 11 5.73 10.17 6.05
C THR A 11 5.63 10.37 4.55
N TYR A 12 5.54 11.62 4.13
CA TYR A 12 5.46 11.97 2.72
C TYR A 12 6.38 13.14 2.38
N ASN A 13 6.76 13.25 1.11
CA ASN A 13 7.48 14.42 0.62
C ASN A 13 6.55 15.64 0.45
N ASN A 14 7.12 16.84 0.38
CA ASN A 14 6.34 18.07 0.23
C ASN A 14 5.51 18.11 -1.07
N ALA A 15 5.96 17.40 -2.11
CA ALA A 15 5.23 17.30 -3.38
C ALA A 15 3.99 16.38 -3.30
N GLY A 16 3.81 15.60 -2.23
CA GLY A 16 2.67 14.70 -2.08
C GLY A 16 2.68 13.51 -3.03
N THR A 17 3.87 13.09 -3.48
CA THR A 17 4.06 12.02 -4.47
C THR A 17 4.84 10.82 -3.95
N VAL A 18 5.58 10.95 -2.85
CA VAL A 18 6.36 9.86 -2.27
C VAL A 18 5.91 9.65 -0.84
N TYR A 19 5.50 8.42 -0.50
CA TYR A 19 5.00 8.04 0.82
C TYR A 19 5.82 6.87 1.34
N HIS A 20 6.47 7.06 2.50
CA HIS A 20 7.14 6.01 3.24
C HIS A 20 6.20 5.45 4.29
N VAL A 21 5.95 4.14 4.25
CA VAL A 21 5.08 3.41 5.17
C VAL A 21 5.96 2.50 6.03
N PHE A 22 6.02 2.78 7.33
CA PHE A 22 6.83 2.03 8.29
C PHE A 22 5.98 1.01 9.04
N ILE A 23 6.38 -0.26 9.02
CA ILE A 23 5.62 -1.38 9.59
C ILE A 23 5.94 -1.55 11.08
N GLY A 24 4.90 -1.75 11.88
CA GLY A 24 5.04 -2.01 13.31
C GLY A 24 5.66 -3.39 13.57
N LYS A 25 6.76 -3.43 14.32
CA LYS A 25 7.49 -4.66 14.67
C LYS A 25 6.71 -5.68 15.51
N LYS A 26 5.55 -5.30 16.05
CA LYS A 26 4.71 -6.15 16.90
C LYS A 26 3.81 -7.10 16.10
N TRP A 27 3.64 -6.85 14.81
CA TRP A 27 2.67 -7.58 14.00
C TRP A 27 3.22 -8.94 13.57
N LYS A 28 2.40 -9.95 13.76
CA LYS A 28 2.64 -11.33 13.34
C LYS A 28 1.39 -11.86 12.69
N TRP A 29 1.58 -12.68 11.66
CA TRP A 29 0.53 -13.53 11.13
C TRP A 29 0.06 -14.52 12.21
N SER A 30 -1.14 -15.07 12.04
CA SER A 30 -1.72 -16.04 13.00
C SER A 30 -0.86 -17.29 13.19
N ASN A 31 -0.03 -17.63 12.20
CA ASN A 31 0.97 -18.70 12.27
C ASN A 31 2.26 -18.31 13.02
N GLY A 32 2.34 -17.11 13.58
CA GLY A 32 3.48 -16.61 14.35
C GLY A 32 4.60 -15.95 13.53
N GLN A 33 4.55 -16.00 12.20
CA GLN A 33 5.55 -15.35 11.35
C GLN A 33 5.44 -13.82 11.43
N PRO A 34 6.55 -13.06 11.43
CA PRO A 34 6.51 -11.60 11.41
C PRO A 34 5.82 -11.07 10.15
N VAL A 35 5.04 -10.00 10.28
CA VAL A 35 4.56 -9.23 9.12
C VAL A 35 5.70 -8.33 8.63
N THR A 36 5.99 -8.36 7.33
CA THR A 36 7.10 -7.61 6.72
C THR A 36 6.66 -6.79 5.53
N ALA A 37 7.55 -5.90 5.06
CA ALA A 37 7.34 -5.12 3.85
C ALA A 37 7.17 -5.98 2.60
N GLN A 38 7.72 -7.20 2.60
CA GLN A 38 7.56 -8.12 1.50
C GLN A 38 6.12 -8.63 1.39
N ASP A 39 5.43 -8.77 2.52
CA ASP A 39 4.01 -9.16 2.55
C ASP A 39 3.12 -8.05 1.97
N LEU A 40 3.45 -6.79 2.29
CA LEU A 40 2.75 -5.62 1.73
C LEU A 40 3.00 -5.51 0.22
N LEU A 41 4.24 -5.70 -0.24
CA LEU A 41 4.57 -5.70 -1.66
C LEU A 41 3.87 -6.85 -2.41
N PHE A 42 3.80 -8.04 -1.82
CA PHE A 42 3.02 -9.15 -2.36
C PHE A 42 1.53 -8.79 -2.46
N SER A 43 0.96 -8.22 -1.39
CA SER A 43 -0.46 -7.82 -1.35
C SER A 43 -0.78 -6.78 -2.43
N TRP A 44 0.09 -5.77 -2.59
CA TRP A 44 0.00 -4.79 -3.67
C TRP A 44 0.00 -5.44 -5.05
N ASN A 45 0.93 -6.37 -5.30
CA ASN A 45 1.02 -7.05 -6.59
C ASN A 45 -0.21 -7.93 -6.88
N ALA A 46 -0.73 -8.63 -5.87
CA ALA A 46 -1.95 -9.43 -5.99
C ALA A 46 -3.16 -8.54 -6.31
N MET A 47 -3.31 -7.42 -5.61
CA MET A 47 -4.37 -6.45 -5.86
C MET A 47 -4.26 -5.81 -7.25
N LYS A 48 -3.05 -5.45 -7.69
CA LYS A 48 -2.81 -4.93 -9.04
C LYS A 48 -3.22 -5.94 -10.11
N ALA A 49 -2.88 -7.22 -9.92
CA ALA A 49 -3.30 -8.29 -10.84
C ALA A 49 -4.83 -8.47 -10.82
N ALA A 50 -5.46 -8.43 -9.65
CA ALA A 50 -6.91 -8.51 -9.50
C ALA A 50 -7.67 -7.26 -10.03
N SER A 51 -6.98 -6.14 -10.24
CA SER A 51 -7.54 -4.93 -10.84
C SER A 51 -7.42 -4.90 -12.36
N ALA A 52 -6.69 -5.85 -12.96
CA ALA A 52 -6.48 -5.88 -14.40
C ALA A 52 -7.76 -6.24 -15.15
N ALA A 53 -7.91 -5.73 -16.38
CA ALA A 53 -9.10 -5.98 -17.21
C ALA A 53 -9.34 -7.47 -17.52
N ASN A 54 -8.30 -8.30 -17.42
CA ASN A 54 -8.35 -9.75 -17.62
C ASN A 54 -8.41 -10.55 -16.32
N ALA A 55 -8.65 -9.90 -15.16
CA ALA A 55 -8.76 -10.58 -13.89
C ALA A 55 -9.91 -11.62 -13.92
N PRO A 56 -9.68 -12.84 -13.43
CA PRO A 56 -10.69 -13.89 -13.47
C PRO A 56 -11.85 -13.59 -12.51
N SER A 57 -13.08 -13.79 -12.98
CA SER A 57 -14.28 -13.80 -12.14
C SER A 57 -14.21 -14.96 -11.13
N PRO A 58 -14.68 -14.80 -9.87
CA PRO A 58 -15.42 -13.67 -9.32
C PRO A 58 -14.58 -12.68 -8.50
N TRP A 59 -13.27 -12.58 -8.73
CA TRP A 59 -12.35 -11.89 -7.82
C TRP A 59 -11.76 -10.56 -8.34
N PRO A 60 -12.47 -9.70 -9.11
CA PRO A 60 -11.93 -8.40 -9.40
C PRO A 60 -11.81 -7.58 -8.10
N TYR A 61 -10.74 -6.80 -8.00
CA TYR A 61 -10.55 -5.93 -6.83
C TYR A 61 -11.58 -4.80 -6.84
N VAL A 62 -12.46 -4.78 -5.84
CA VAL A 62 -13.59 -3.83 -5.75
C VAL A 62 -13.19 -2.36 -5.63
N GLY A 63 -11.97 -2.08 -5.16
CA GLY A 63 -11.46 -0.72 -5.01
C GLY A 63 -10.82 -0.16 -6.28
N ALA A 64 -10.71 -0.94 -7.35
CA ALA A 64 -10.06 -0.50 -8.59
C ALA A 64 -10.74 0.77 -9.16
N GLY A 65 -9.92 1.75 -9.55
CA GLY A 65 -10.35 3.06 -10.04
C GLY A 65 -10.61 4.09 -8.93
N THR A 66 -10.63 3.72 -7.66
CA THR A 66 -10.83 4.66 -6.55
C THR A 66 -9.61 5.58 -6.43
N GLY A 67 -9.81 6.88 -6.72
CA GLY A 67 -8.74 7.88 -6.74
C GLY A 67 -7.54 7.46 -7.59
N ASP A 68 -7.83 6.88 -8.76
CA ASP A 68 -6.86 6.42 -9.76
C ASP A 68 -6.05 5.19 -9.34
N ILE A 69 -6.39 4.46 -8.28
CA ILE A 69 -5.60 3.28 -7.84
C ILE A 69 -6.07 2.00 -8.58
N PRO A 70 -5.16 1.17 -9.11
CA PRO A 70 -3.70 1.21 -9.01
C PRO A 70 -2.97 2.06 -10.06
N ASP A 71 -3.66 2.57 -11.09
CA ASP A 71 -3.04 3.18 -12.27
C ASP A 71 -2.24 4.45 -11.97
N GLY A 72 -2.60 5.22 -10.95
CA GLY A 72 -1.94 6.42 -10.46
C GLY A 72 -0.69 6.15 -9.62
N ILE A 73 -0.39 4.89 -9.31
CA ILE A 73 0.85 4.48 -8.63
C ILE A 73 1.95 4.22 -9.68
N ALA A 74 3.04 4.97 -9.59
CA ALA A 74 4.22 4.78 -10.43
C ALA A 74 5.06 3.57 -9.98
N SER A 75 5.27 3.42 -8.66
CA SER A 75 6.02 2.29 -8.11
C SER A 75 5.68 2.00 -6.66
N VAL A 76 5.88 0.74 -6.26
CA VAL A 76 5.84 0.29 -4.87
C VAL A 76 7.09 -0.54 -4.61
N VAL A 77 7.86 -0.17 -3.59
CA VAL A 77 9.16 -0.79 -3.29
C VAL A 77 9.22 -1.16 -1.82
N ALA A 78 9.53 -2.41 -1.51
CA ALA A 78 9.93 -2.83 -0.17
C ALA A 78 11.41 -2.45 0.03
N ASN A 79 11.68 -1.34 0.72
CA ASN A 79 13.04 -0.82 0.90
C ASN A 79 13.87 -1.71 1.84
N ASN A 80 13.20 -2.29 2.85
CA ASN A 80 13.73 -3.25 3.81
C ASN A 80 12.54 -3.96 4.48
N SER A 81 12.79 -4.87 5.43
CA SER A 81 11.73 -5.66 6.08
C SER A 81 10.62 -4.86 6.79
N HIS A 82 10.82 -3.57 7.07
CA HIS A 82 9.87 -2.73 7.82
C HIS A 82 9.49 -1.44 7.10
N GLU A 83 9.82 -1.28 5.82
CA GLU A 83 9.51 -0.06 5.08
C GLU A 83 9.09 -0.36 3.65
N VAL A 84 7.95 0.20 3.25
CA VAL A 84 7.48 0.23 1.87
C VAL A 84 7.38 1.67 1.41
N THR A 85 7.86 1.98 0.22
CA THR A 85 7.67 3.28 -0.43
C THR A 85 6.67 3.17 -1.57
N PHE A 86 5.67 4.03 -1.56
CA PHE A 86 4.76 4.26 -2.67
C PHE A 86 5.16 5.56 -3.39
N THR A 87 5.26 5.50 -4.71
CA THR A 87 5.47 6.66 -5.58
C THR A 87 4.26 6.85 -6.46
N LEU A 88 3.67 8.04 -6.44
CA LEU A 88 2.52 8.43 -7.27
C LEU A 88 3.00 9.04 -8.58
N LYS A 89 2.20 8.88 -9.64
CA LYS A 89 2.41 9.57 -10.92
C LYS A 89 2.12 11.07 -10.83
N GLN A 90 1.23 11.47 -9.92
CA GLN A 90 0.82 12.85 -9.70
C GLN A 90 0.62 13.12 -8.19
N PRO A 91 0.73 14.38 -7.73
CA PRO A 91 0.41 14.74 -6.35
C PRO A 91 -1.02 14.37 -5.96
N ALA A 92 -1.21 13.94 -4.71
CA ALA A 92 -2.54 13.74 -4.11
C ALA A 92 -2.66 14.52 -2.79
N ASN A 93 -3.90 14.79 -2.36
CA ASN A 93 -4.13 15.25 -1.00
C ASN A 93 -3.62 14.17 -0.02
N GLN A 94 -2.65 14.54 0.82
CA GLN A 94 -1.87 13.58 1.58
C GLN A 94 -2.72 12.84 2.61
N GLN A 95 -3.62 13.56 3.29
CA GLN A 95 -4.50 12.95 4.28
C GLN A 95 -5.49 11.98 3.63
N TRP A 96 -6.06 12.39 2.50
CA TRP A 96 -6.96 11.54 1.72
C TRP A 96 -6.23 10.29 1.24
N PHE A 97 -5.03 10.43 0.67
CA PHE A 97 -4.26 9.30 0.15
C PHE A 97 -3.87 8.33 1.27
N ILE A 98 -3.46 8.84 2.44
CA ILE A 98 -3.12 8.02 3.60
C ILE A 98 -4.30 7.17 4.07
N TYR A 99 -5.53 7.67 4.00
CA TYR A 99 -6.71 6.96 4.49
C TYR A 99 -7.44 6.12 3.45
N ASN A 100 -7.36 6.48 2.16
CA ASN A 100 -8.19 5.89 1.11
C ASN A 100 -7.37 5.34 -0.07
N GLY A 101 -6.16 5.85 -0.29
CA GLY A 101 -5.30 5.45 -1.40
C GLY A 101 -4.23 4.42 -1.01
N LEU A 102 -3.83 4.40 0.26
CA LEU A 102 -3.05 3.31 0.85
C LEU A 102 -4.02 2.19 1.25
N ILE A 103 -4.15 1.23 0.35
CA ILE A 103 -5.01 0.04 0.43
C ILE A 103 -4.21 -1.21 0.80
#